data_AF-A0A1G9KIQ7-F1
#
_entry.id   AF-A0A1G9KIQ7-F1
#
_cell.length_a   1.000
_cell.length_b   1.000
_cell.length_c   1.000
_cell.angle_alpha   90.00
_cell.angle_beta   90.00
_cell.angle_gamma   90.00
#
_symmetry.space_group_name_H-M   'P 1'
#
loop_
_entity.id
_entity.type
_entity.pdbx_description
1 polymer ?
#
loop_
_entity_poly.entity_id
_entity_poly.type
_entity_poly.pdbx_seq_one_letter_code
_entity_poly.pdbx_strand_id
1 'polypeptide(L)'
;MRRIRRTAGSLLCICLLLLNTGCWDNRDINHRSLPLVMGIAYHENLYQIVLQIPEPLESGISLKILTQTGKTINQAVDKISARMESSVDLLHLKVILVEKEYAQLGLSDSITTFMRSREISPKALVVICDEKLDTFFEHVKVSMAPKGTTLYDSFEKNAGWNPQMALTRIWQVYRSIHSYTRDVAIPVYKSGKSGTIDYTGSAIIKNGRMVGQITPEETLLFNSVNGLGTQGKIEVMNNASVLILSNSTRHRSRLVHNIPYLDIELTLKVSIVETKGTPTTKLIKDELQEVLLQRFEHLFDKILASKADILGVGQYFRNKLPRSELSHWRTDYLPRMKVKLKVNPVIQNEGNLKLS
;
A
#
# COMPACT_ATOMS: atom_id res chain seq x y z
N MET A 1 -44.83 -15.28 -51.88
CA MET A 1 -44.03 -15.75 -50.71
C MET A 1 -42.57 -16.11 -51.01
N ARG A 2 -42.22 -16.73 -52.16
CA ARG A 2 -40.82 -17.11 -52.48
C ARG A 2 -39.82 -15.93 -52.62
N ARG A 3 -40.23 -14.79 -53.18
CA ARG A 3 -39.36 -13.58 -53.29
C ARG A 3 -39.02 -12.95 -51.93
N ILE A 4 -40.00 -12.86 -51.03
CA ILE A 4 -39.83 -12.31 -49.67
C ILE A 4 -38.89 -13.20 -48.82
N ARG A 5 -38.99 -14.53 -48.95
CA ARG A 5 -38.05 -15.47 -48.30
C ARG A 5 -36.61 -15.32 -48.82
N ARG A 6 -36.43 -15.05 -50.12
CA ARG A 6 -35.10 -14.81 -50.71
C ARG A 6 -34.49 -13.49 -50.24
N THR A 7 -35.26 -12.41 -50.23
CA THR A 7 -34.77 -11.10 -49.75
C THR A 7 -34.49 -11.10 -48.25
N ALA A 8 -35.32 -11.77 -47.44
CA ALA A 8 -35.08 -11.94 -46.01
C ALA A 8 -33.82 -12.79 -45.72
N GLY A 9 -33.59 -13.85 -46.52
CA GLY A 9 -32.37 -14.66 -46.44
C GLY A 9 -31.11 -13.86 -46.76
N SER A 10 -31.14 -13.05 -47.83
CA SER A 10 -30.01 -12.17 -48.19
C SER A 10 -29.74 -11.10 -47.12
N LEU A 11 -30.79 -10.53 -46.51
CA LEU A 11 -30.64 -9.53 -45.44
C LEU A 11 -30.03 -10.15 -44.17
N LEU A 12 -30.44 -11.38 -43.81
CA LEU A 12 -29.90 -12.12 -42.67
C LEU A 12 -28.42 -12.49 -42.88
N CYS A 13 -28.03 -12.89 -44.10
CA CYS A 13 -26.64 -13.16 -44.43
C CYS A 13 -25.76 -11.91 -44.36
N ILE A 14 -26.25 -10.75 -44.81
CA ILE A 14 -25.53 -9.46 -44.67
C ILE A 14 -25.40 -9.09 -43.19
N CYS A 15 -26.44 -9.30 -42.39
CA CYS A 15 -26.41 -9.04 -40.96
C CYS A 15 -25.40 -9.95 -40.23
N LEU A 16 -25.30 -11.23 -40.62
CA LEU A 16 -24.31 -12.17 -40.09
C LEU A 16 -22.87 -11.80 -40.51
N LEU A 17 -22.66 -11.24 -41.69
CA LEU A 17 -21.33 -10.77 -42.13
C LEU A 17 -20.88 -9.51 -41.36
N LEU A 18 -21.80 -8.62 -41.02
CA LEU A 18 -21.51 -7.45 -40.17
C LEU A 18 -21.23 -7.83 -38.71
N LEU A 19 -21.73 -8.98 -38.24
CA LEU A 19 -21.42 -9.52 -36.92
C LEU A 19 -20.06 -10.23 -36.85
N ASN A 20 -19.36 -10.41 -37.98
CA ASN A 20 -18.03 -11.02 -38.07
C ASN A 20 -16.88 -9.99 -38.17
N THR A 21 -17.13 -8.69 -37.94
CA THR A 21 -16.04 -7.73 -37.68
C THR A 21 -15.47 -7.95 -36.27
N GLY A 22 -14.94 -9.14 -36.04
CA GLY A 22 -14.25 -9.52 -34.81
C GLY A 22 -12.94 -8.75 -34.69
N CYS A 23 -12.75 -8.16 -33.52
CA CYS A 23 -11.62 -7.36 -33.03
C CYS A 23 -10.32 -7.41 -33.87
N TRP A 24 -10.13 -6.37 -34.69
CA TRP A 24 -8.89 -6.08 -35.43
C TRP A 24 -7.66 -5.85 -34.52
N ASP A 25 -7.87 -5.62 -33.22
CA ASP A 25 -6.81 -5.24 -32.28
C ASP A 25 -6.26 -6.43 -31.48
N ASN A 26 -6.00 -7.56 -32.15
CA ASN A 26 -5.37 -8.71 -31.52
C ASN A 26 -3.84 -8.59 -31.63
N ARG A 27 -3.20 -8.08 -30.58
CA ARG A 27 -1.73 -8.10 -30.47
C ARG A 27 -1.27 -9.44 -29.89
N ASP A 28 -0.40 -10.15 -30.61
CA ASP A 28 0.20 -11.40 -30.15
C ASP A 28 0.86 -11.21 -28.78
N ILE A 29 0.65 -12.19 -27.89
CA ILE A 29 1.23 -12.19 -26.53
C ILE A 29 2.77 -12.18 -26.58
N ASN A 30 3.35 -12.78 -27.62
CA ASN A 30 4.79 -12.89 -27.79
C ASN A 30 5.48 -11.55 -28.12
N HIS A 31 4.73 -10.55 -28.58
CA HIS A 31 5.23 -9.21 -28.87
C HIS A 31 4.88 -8.18 -27.80
N ARG A 32 4.54 -8.64 -26.58
CA ARG A 32 4.28 -7.79 -25.43
C ARG A 32 5.35 -7.97 -24.36
N SER A 33 5.86 -6.86 -23.85
CA SER A 33 6.61 -6.85 -22.61
C SER A 33 5.70 -6.44 -21.47
N LEU A 34 5.79 -7.18 -20.36
CA LEU A 34 4.88 -7.07 -19.22
C LEU A 34 5.64 -6.59 -17.98
N PRO A 35 5.82 -5.26 -17.78
CA PRO A 35 6.44 -4.75 -16.57
C PRO A 35 5.63 -5.13 -15.33
N LEU A 36 6.32 -5.58 -14.28
CA LEU A 36 5.70 -5.83 -12.97
C LEU A 36 5.79 -4.61 -12.05
N VAL A 37 6.83 -3.78 -12.24
CA VAL A 37 7.10 -2.61 -11.39
C VAL A 37 7.40 -1.40 -12.25
N MET A 38 6.86 -0.25 -11.83
CA MET A 38 7.09 1.05 -12.44
C MET A 38 7.62 2.01 -11.38
N GLY A 39 8.81 2.54 -11.58
CA GLY A 39 9.35 3.69 -10.85
C GLY A 39 8.89 5.00 -11.49
N ILE A 40 8.52 5.99 -10.66
CA ILE A 40 8.07 7.31 -11.10
C ILE A 40 8.75 8.39 -10.26
N ALA A 41 9.49 9.26 -10.92
CA ALA A 41 10.00 10.50 -10.35
C ALA A 41 9.56 11.69 -11.22
N TYR A 42 9.64 12.89 -10.64
CA TYR A 42 9.29 14.13 -11.33
C TYR A 42 10.36 15.18 -11.05
N HIS A 43 11.15 15.50 -12.06
CA HIS A 43 12.26 16.45 -11.98
C HIS A 43 12.18 17.41 -13.17
N GLU A 44 12.40 18.70 -12.95
CA GLU A 44 12.50 19.70 -14.01
C GLU A 44 11.32 19.69 -15.01
N ASN A 45 10.09 19.48 -14.51
CA ASN A 45 8.86 19.34 -15.28
C ASN A 45 8.78 18.12 -16.21
N LEU A 46 9.63 17.12 -15.99
CA LEU A 46 9.63 15.85 -16.70
C LEU A 46 9.38 14.70 -15.73
N TYR A 47 8.56 13.75 -16.17
CA TYR A 47 8.45 12.45 -15.54
C TYR A 47 9.64 11.59 -15.95
N GLN A 48 10.30 11.00 -14.97
CA GLN A 48 11.23 9.89 -15.17
C GLN A 48 10.48 8.60 -14.84
N ILE A 49 10.43 7.69 -15.81
CA ILE A 49 9.78 6.39 -15.67
C ILE A 49 10.84 5.30 -15.78
N VAL A 50 10.83 4.40 -14.80
CA VAL A 50 11.65 3.19 -14.79
C VAL A 50 10.72 1.98 -14.86
N LEU A 51 10.94 1.05 -15.79
CA LEU A 51 10.18 -0.19 -15.89
C LEU A 51 11.06 -1.38 -15.56
N GLN A 52 10.61 -2.22 -14.62
CA GLN A 52 11.22 -3.52 -14.34
C GLN A 52 10.40 -4.62 -15.03
N ILE A 53 11.06 -5.33 -15.95
CA ILE A 53 10.46 -6.35 -16.79
C ILE A 53 11.19 -7.67 -16.50
N PRO A 54 10.49 -8.69 -15.97
CA PRO A 54 11.07 -10.02 -15.83
C PRO A 54 11.15 -10.69 -17.21
N GLU A 55 12.32 -11.21 -17.57
CA GLU A 55 12.55 -11.98 -18.80
C GLU A 55 12.97 -13.41 -18.41
N PRO A 56 12.23 -14.44 -18.86
CA PRO A 56 12.61 -15.83 -18.60
C PRO A 56 13.88 -16.18 -19.38
N LEU A 57 14.86 -16.78 -18.71
CA LEU A 57 16.07 -17.36 -19.28
C LEU A 57 16.12 -18.86 -18.94
N GLU A 58 16.93 -19.63 -19.68
CA GLU A 58 17.11 -21.07 -19.42
C GLU A 58 17.61 -21.37 -17.99
N SER A 59 18.32 -20.41 -17.36
CA SER A 59 18.89 -20.53 -16.01
C SER A 59 18.13 -19.75 -14.92
N GLY A 60 16.93 -19.20 -15.21
CA GLY A 60 16.13 -18.48 -14.22
C GLY A 60 15.38 -17.28 -14.80
N ILE A 61 15.24 -16.21 -14.00
CA ILE A 61 14.59 -14.96 -14.41
C ILE A 61 15.63 -13.85 -14.40
N SER A 62 15.80 -13.17 -15.54
CA SER A 62 16.55 -11.92 -15.64
C SER A 62 15.64 -10.73 -15.43
N LEU A 63 16.19 -9.64 -14.88
CA LEU A 63 15.48 -8.38 -14.71
C LEU A 63 16.01 -7.35 -15.69
N LYS A 64 15.17 -6.98 -16.66
CA LYS A 64 15.43 -5.86 -17.57
C LYS A 64 14.87 -4.59 -16.94
N ILE A 65 15.73 -3.59 -16.81
CA ILE A 65 15.40 -2.28 -16.26
C ILE A 65 15.56 -1.25 -17.38
N LEU A 66 14.48 -0.53 -17.69
CA LEU A 66 14.46 0.48 -18.75
C LEU A 66 14.03 1.81 -18.17
N THR A 67 14.79 2.87 -18.43
CA THR A 67 14.51 4.21 -17.93
C THR A 67 14.33 5.18 -19.09
N GLN A 68 13.28 6.02 -19.04
CA GLN A 68 13.09 7.14 -19.95
C GLN A 68 12.43 8.33 -19.27
N THR A 69 12.60 9.50 -19.89
CA THR A 69 11.96 10.75 -19.47
C THR A 69 10.94 11.25 -20.49
N GLY A 70 9.89 11.89 -20.00
CA GLY A 70 8.82 12.46 -20.83
C GLY A 70 8.03 13.55 -20.12
N LYS A 71 7.34 14.39 -20.89
CA LYS A 71 6.42 15.40 -20.35
C LYS A 71 5.19 14.77 -19.68
N THR A 72 4.85 13.54 -20.09
CA THR A 72 3.80 12.73 -19.47
C THR A 72 4.33 11.32 -19.24
N ILE A 73 3.69 10.59 -18.31
CA ILE A 73 4.00 9.18 -18.04
C ILE A 73 3.87 8.35 -19.33
N ASN A 74 2.78 8.53 -20.08
CA ASN A 74 2.56 7.83 -21.35
C ASN A 74 3.66 8.13 -22.37
N GLN A 75 4.10 9.39 -22.51
CA GLN A 75 5.18 9.72 -23.44
C GLN A 75 6.49 9.02 -23.07
N ALA A 76 6.81 8.91 -21.78
CA ALA A 76 8.00 8.19 -21.33
C ALA A 76 7.88 6.69 -21.62
N VAL A 77 6.71 6.08 -21.38
CA VAL A 77 6.41 4.68 -21.72
C VAL A 77 6.48 4.43 -23.23
N ASP A 78 5.91 5.32 -24.04
CA ASP A 78 5.95 5.24 -25.51
C ASP A 78 7.40 5.28 -26.03
N LYS A 79 8.24 6.15 -25.45
CA LYS A 79 9.68 6.19 -25.78
C LYS A 79 10.41 4.90 -25.38
N ILE A 80 10.03 4.27 -24.28
CA ILE A 80 10.57 2.95 -23.91
C ILE A 80 10.14 1.93 -24.96
N SER A 81 8.85 1.86 -25.26
CA SER A 81 8.29 0.93 -26.23
C SER A 81 8.89 1.09 -27.63
N ALA A 82 9.16 2.32 -28.08
CA ALA A 82 9.75 2.60 -29.39
C ALA A 82 11.21 2.13 -29.52
N ARG A 83 11.89 1.86 -28.41
CA ARG A 83 13.26 1.32 -28.37
C ARG A 83 13.29 -0.19 -28.15
N MET A 84 12.12 -0.82 -28.10
CA MET A 84 11.95 -2.25 -27.91
C MET A 84 11.40 -2.87 -29.19
N GLU A 85 11.70 -4.15 -29.40
CA GLU A 85 11.09 -4.96 -30.46
C GLU A 85 9.65 -5.41 -30.10
N SER A 86 9.21 -5.09 -28.88
CA SER A 86 7.90 -5.43 -28.31
C SER A 86 7.17 -4.19 -27.79
N SER A 87 5.85 -4.29 -27.72
CA SER A 87 5.01 -3.24 -27.12
C SER A 87 4.95 -3.40 -25.60
N VAL A 88 5.06 -2.29 -24.86
CA VAL A 88 4.89 -2.31 -23.40
C VAL A 88 3.41 -2.39 -23.06
N ASP A 89 3.02 -3.38 -22.25
CA ASP A 89 1.66 -3.57 -21.74
C ASP A 89 1.66 -3.50 -20.20
N LEU A 90 1.05 -2.44 -19.66
CA LEU A 90 1.05 -2.16 -18.23
C LEU A 90 -0.02 -2.94 -17.44
N LEU A 91 -0.82 -3.80 -18.10
CA LEU A 91 -1.95 -4.50 -17.47
C LEU A 91 -1.50 -5.39 -16.31
N HIS A 92 -0.27 -5.88 -16.37
CA HIS A 92 0.34 -6.73 -15.34
C HIS A 92 1.06 -5.96 -14.23
N LEU A 93 1.10 -4.63 -14.29
CA LEU A 93 1.75 -3.79 -13.30
C LEU A 93 1.17 -4.06 -11.90
N LYS A 94 2.05 -4.42 -10.95
CA LYS A 94 1.66 -4.75 -9.57
C LYS A 94 2.12 -3.70 -8.57
N VAL A 95 3.23 -3.01 -8.83
CA VAL A 95 3.82 -2.03 -7.92
C VAL A 95 4.18 -0.76 -8.68
N ILE A 96 3.78 0.38 -8.11
CA ILE A 96 4.22 1.71 -8.51
C ILE A 96 5.08 2.26 -7.38
N LEU A 97 6.37 2.39 -7.66
CA LEU A 97 7.37 2.99 -6.79
C LEU A 97 7.48 4.48 -7.13
N VAL A 98 7.32 5.34 -6.13
CA VAL A 98 7.25 6.79 -6.29
C VAL A 98 8.42 7.41 -5.54
N GLU A 99 9.24 8.20 -6.21
CA GLU A 99 10.33 8.91 -5.53
C GLU A 99 9.78 9.86 -4.45
N LYS A 100 10.41 9.89 -3.27
CA LYS A 100 9.93 10.64 -2.10
C LYS A 100 9.72 12.12 -2.39
N GLU A 101 10.64 12.75 -3.12
CA GLU A 101 10.54 14.14 -3.54
C GLU A 101 9.26 14.37 -4.37
N TYR A 102 8.94 13.45 -5.28
CA TYR A 102 7.70 13.53 -6.05
C TYR A 102 6.45 13.34 -5.17
N ALA A 103 6.50 12.41 -4.21
CA ALA A 103 5.42 12.21 -3.24
C ALA A 103 5.16 13.45 -2.36
N GLN A 104 6.19 14.24 -2.06
CA GLN A 104 6.07 15.50 -1.34
C GLN A 104 5.44 16.61 -2.20
N LEU A 105 5.78 16.69 -3.49
CA LEU A 105 5.15 17.62 -4.44
C LEU A 105 3.64 17.33 -4.61
N GLY A 106 3.30 16.05 -4.78
CA GLY A 106 1.93 15.56 -4.81
C GLY A 106 1.62 14.62 -5.97
N LEU A 107 0.81 13.61 -5.65
CA LEU A 107 0.51 12.47 -6.51
C LEU A 107 -0.87 12.54 -7.16
N SER A 108 -1.65 13.59 -6.92
CA SER A 108 -3.06 13.67 -7.31
C SER A 108 -3.26 13.46 -8.82
N ASP A 109 -2.43 14.07 -9.66
CA ASP A 109 -2.53 13.98 -11.11
C ASP A 109 -2.18 12.58 -11.63
N SER A 110 -1.08 11.99 -11.14
CA SER A 110 -0.69 10.62 -11.49
C SER A 110 -1.69 9.59 -11.01
N ILE A 111 -2.15 9.68 -9.76
CA ILE A 111 -3.14 8.75 -9.20
C ILE A 111 -4.47 8.85 -9.94
N THR A 112 -4.91 10.05 -10.31
CA THR A 112 -6.11 10.25 -11.12
C THR A 112 -5.94 9.66 -12.53
N THR A 113 -4.76 9.84 -13.14
CA THR A 113 -4.42 9.23 -14.42
C THR A 113 -4.46 7.71 -14.34
N PHE A 114 -3.85 7.09 -13.32
CA PHE A 114 -3.83 5.64 -13.16
C PHE A 114 -5.23 5.05 -12.93
N MET A 115 -6.06 5.71 -12.14
CA MET A 115 -7.46 5.27 -11.91
C MET A 115 -8.32 5.31 -13.17
N ARG A 116 -7.99 6.18 -14.13
CA ARG A 116 -8.70 6.31 -15.41
C ARG A 116 -8.10 5.44 -16.51
N SER A 117 -6.86 5.01 -16.35
CA SER A 117 -6.18 4.16 -17.32
C SER A 117 -6.86 2.79 -17.40
N ARG A 118 -7.03 2.28 -18.64
CA ARG A 118 -7.46 0.90 -18.88
C ARG A 118 -6.30 -0.09 -18.77
N GLU A 119 -5.07 0.42 -18.82
CA GLU A 119 -3.85 -0.37 -18.85
C GLU A 119 -3.25 -0.55 -17.45
N ILE A 120 -3.66 0.22 -16.44
CA ILE A 120 -3.10 0.09 -15.09
C ILE A 120 -4.19 -0.38 -14.13
N SER A 121 -3.94 -1.50 -13.45
CA SER A 121 -4.88 -2.02 -12.45
C SER A 121 -5.00 -1.05 -11.27
N PRO A 122 -6.21 -0.63 -10.87
CA PRO A 122 -6.43 0.15 -9.64
C PRO A 122 -5.95 -0.56 -8.36
N LYS A 123 -5.71 -1.88 -8.45
CA LYS A 123 -5.23 -2.72 -7.34
C LYS A 123 -3.70 -2.74 -7.22
N ALA A 124 -2.95 -2.14 -8.14
CA ALA A 124 -1.51 -2.02 -7.99
C ALA A 124 -1.16 -1.27 -6.70
N LEU A 125 -0.10 -1.74 -6.04
CA LEU A 125 0.43 -1.17 -4.80
C LEU A 125 1.18 0.11 -5.12
N VAL A 126 1.11 1.08 -4.21
CA VAL A 126 1.91 2.29 -4.24
C VAL A 126 2.94 2.20 -3.12
N VAL A 127 4.18 2.59 -3.41
CA VAL A 127 5.32 2.52 -2.50
C VAL A 127 6.15 3.79 -2.68
N ILE A 128 6.67 4.35 -1.60
CA ILE A 128 7.59 5.49 -1.67
C ILE A 128 9.03 5.00 -1.64
N CYS A 129 9.89 5.53 -2.50
CA CYS A 129 11.33 5.32 -2.51
C CYS A 129 12.03 6.52 -1.86
N ASP A 130 12.75 6.31 -0.76
CA ASP A 130 13.53 7.33 -0.04
C ASP A 130 14.96 7.42 -0.56
N GLU A 131 15.11 7.42 -1.89
CA GLU A 131 16.33 7.69 -2.63
C GLU A 131 16.02 7.83 -4.13
N LYS A 132 17.03 8.23 -4.91
CA LYS A 132 16.91 8.35 -6.37
C LYS A 132 16.62 7.00 -7.02
N LEU A 133 15.67 7.03 -7.96
CA LEU A 133 15.22 5.81 -8.63
C LEU A 133 16.34 5.08 -9.36
N ASP A 134 17.24 5.80 -10.02
CA ASP A 134 18.35 5.17 -10.74
C ASP A 134 19.22 4.34 -9.80
N THR A 135 19.60 4.91 -8.65
CA THR A 135 20.38 4.21 -7.61
C THR A 135 19.64 3.01 -7.03
N PHE A 136 18.35 3.17 -6.70
CA PHE A 136 17.55 2.07 -6.16
C PHE A 136 17.43 0.90 -7.14
N PHE A 137 17.09 1.19 -8.41
CA PHE A 137 16.91 0.15 -9.41
C PHE A 137 18.23 -0.52 -9.82
N GLU A 138 19.36 0.18 -9.78
CA GLU A 138 20.69 -0.42 -9.92
C GLU A 138 20.98 -1.42 -8.79
N HIS A 139 20.75 -1.03 -7.53
CA HIS A 139 20.94 -1.92 -6.37
C HIS A 139 20.02 -3.15 -6.44
N VAL A 140 18.76 -2.94 -6.82
CA VAL A 140 17.76 -3.99 -6.99
C VAL A 140 18.17 -4.96 -8.10
N LYS A 141 18.68 -4.45 -9.24
CA LYS A 141 19.17 -5.30 -10.32
C LYS A 141 20.26 -6.25 -9.85
N VAL A 142 21.26 -5.72 -9.13
CA VAL A 142 22.40 -6.50 -8.62
C VAL A 142 21.96 -7.52 -7.56
N SER A 143 21.09 -7.12 -6.64
CA SER A 143 20.70 -7.94 -5.50
C SER A 143 19.60 -8.98 -5.81
N MET A 144 18.75 -8.73 -6.81
CA MET A 144 17.61 -9.62 -7.15
C MET A 144 17.84 -10.50 -8.37
N ALA A 145 18.59 -10.06 -9.38
CA ALA A 145 18.80 -10.84 -10.60
C ALA A 145 19.37 -12.26 -10.33
N PRO A 146 20.32 -12.47 -9.40
CA PRO A 146 20.82 -13.81 -9.10
C PRO A 146 19.77 -14.76 -8.49
N LYS A 147 18.68 -14.21 -7.92
CA LYS A 147 17.64 -14.99 -7.23
C LYS A 147 16.36 -15.15 -8.08
N GLY A 148 16.28 -14.47 -9.22
CA GLY A 148 15.06 -14.43 -10.04
C GLY A 148 13.86 -13.78 -9.35
N THR A 149 14.06 -13.03 -8.26
CA THR A 149 12.99 -12.37 -7.50
C THR A 149 12.67 -11.00 -8.05
N THR A 150 11.47 -10.51 -7.79
CA THR A 150 11.02 -9.16 -8.19
C THR A 150 10.70 -8.31 -6.96
N LEU A 151 10.60 -6.98 -7.12
CA LEU A 151 10.18 -6.12 -6.00
C LEU A 151 8.76 -6.47 -5.53
N TYR A 152 7.93 -7.04 -6.41
CA TYR A 152 6.59 -7.47 -6.08
C TYR A 152 6.59 -8.61 -5.05
N ASP A 153 7.57 -9.50 -5.09
CA ASP A 153 7.70 -10.64 -4.16
C ASP A 153 7.85 -10.18 -2.70
N SER A 154 8.37 -8.96 -2.50
CA SER A 154 8.47 -8.31 -1.18
C SER A 154 7.10 -8.01 -0.55
N PHE A 155 6.03 -8.02 -1.34
CA PHE A 155 4.65 -7.81 -0.88
C PHE A 155 3.83 -9.11 -0.81
N GLU A 156 4.40 -10.25 -1.20
CA GLU A 156 3.71 -11.53 -1.14
C GLU A 156 3.70 -12.10 0.29
N LYS A 157 2.51 -12.56 0.72
CA LYS A 157 2.28 -13.07 2.08
C LYS A 157 3.21 -14.21 2.49
N ASN A 158 3.61 -15.03 1.53
CA ASN A 158 4.41 -16.24 1.77
C ASN A 158 5.91 -16.04 1.51
N ALA A 159 6.33 -14.84 1.08
CA ALA A 159 7.72 -14.56 0.73
C ALA A 159 8.29 -13.40 1.54
N GLY A 160 7.77 -12.18 1.37
CA GLY A 160 8.36 -10.96 1.94
C GLY A 160 7.43 -10.08 2.76
N TRP A 161 6.13 -10.39 2.84
CA TRP A 161 5.17 -9.51 3.54
C TRP A 161 5.52 -9.38 5.02
N ASN A 162 5.83 -8.16 5.44
CA ASN A 162 6.05 -7.81 6.83
C ASN A 162 4.78 -7.17 7.42
N PRO A 163 4.24 -7.66 8.55
CA PRO A 163 3.07 -7.08 9.20
C PRO A 163 3.27 -5.63 9.69
N GLN A 164 4.53 -5.17 9.76
CA GLN A 164 4.89 -3.78 10.01
C GLN A 164 4.73 -2.88 8.78
N MET A 165 4.48 -3.41 7.58
CA MET A 165 4.31 -2.63 6.36
C MET A 165 2.85 -2.25 6.11
N ALA A 166 2.60 -0.98 5.76
CA ALA A 166 1.31 -0.58 5.21
C ALA A 166 1.13 -1.13 3.79
N LEU A 167 -0.07 -1.62 3.47
CA LEU A 167 -0.45 -2.04 2.11
C LEU A 167 -1.47 -1.05 1.54
N THR A 168 -1.00 -0.20 0.63
CA THR A 168 -1.83 0.84 0.00
C THR A 168 -1.83 0.69 -1.50
N ARG A 169 -3.02 0.65 -2.08
CA ARG A 169 -3.26 0.54 -3.52
C ARG A 169 -3.68 1.88 -4.12
N ILE A 170 -3.56 2.01 -5.44
CA ILE A 170 -3.94 3.23 -6.18
C ILE A 170 -5.37 3.67 -5.81
N TRP A 171 -6.34 2.76 -5.80
CA TRP A 171 -7.73 3.11 -5.45
C TRP A 171 -7.88 3.67 -4.03
N GLN A 172 -7.03 3.25 -3.09
CA GLN A 172 -7.05 3.75 -1.72
C GLN A 172 -6.52 5.18 -1.66
N VAL A 173 -5.44 5.49 -2.40
CA VAL A 173 -4.88 6.84 -2.53
C VAL A 173 -5.87 7.76 -3.24
N TYR A 174 -6.49 7.30 -4.32
CA TYR A 174 -7.51 8.07 -5.04
C TYR A 174 -8.70 8.40 -4.14
N ARG A 175 -9.18 7.42 -3.36
CA ARG A 175 -10.26 7.64 -2.41
C ARG A 175 -9.87 8.62 -1.31
N SER A 176 -8.62 8.60 -0.81
CA SER A 176 -8.20 9.54 0.25
C SER A 176 -8.10 10.97 -0.26
N ILE A 177 -7.65 11.19 -1.50
CA ILE A 177 -7.65 12.52 -2.14
C ILE A 177 -9.05 13.14 -2.12
N HIS A 178 -10.09 12.32 -2.30
CA HIS A 178 -11.49 12.76 -2.34
C HIS A 178 -12.23 12.55 -1.01
N SER A 179 -11.50 12.28 0.10
CA SER A 179 -12.10 12.05 1.42
C SER A 179 -11.78 13.17 2.39
N TYR A 180 -12.81 13.65 3.10
CA TYR A 180 -12.63 14.59 4.20
C TYR A 180 -12.18 13.93 5.51
N THR A 181 -12.41 12.63 5.64
CA THR A 181 -12.39 11.90 6.92
C THR A 181 -11.47 10.69 6.89
N ARG A 182 -10.54 10.62 5.92
CA ARG A 182 -9.59 9.53 5.79
C ARG A 182 -8.42 9.90 4.90
N ASP A 183 -7.24 9.62 5.39
CA ASP A 183 -5.96 9.64 4.69
C ASP A 183 -5.39 8.22 4.58
N VAL A 184 -4.20 8.06 3.98
CA VAL A 184 -3.55 6.76 3.82
C VAL A 184 -2.09 6.81 4.26
N ALA A 185 -1.57 5.66 4.68
CA ALA A 185 -0.16 5.44 4.94
C ALA A 185 0.44 4.61 3.79
N ILE A 186 1.52 5.07 3.16
CA ILE A 186 2.20 4.35 2.05
C ILE A 186 3.55 3.83 2.55
N PRO A 187 3.94 2.57 2.30
CA PRO A 187 5.23 2.05 2.76
C PRO A 187 6.40 2.81 2.13
N VAL A 188 7.46 3.04 2.91
CA VAL A 188 8.68 3.74 2.49
C VAL A 188 9.83 2.76 2.45
N TYR A 189 10.46 2.65 1.30
CA TYR A 189 11.58 1.77 1.00
C TYR A 189 12.84 2.54 0.64
N LYS A 190 13.97 1.90 0.84
CA LYS A 190 15.28 2.28 0.32
C LYS A 190 16.12 1.04 0.07
N SER A 191 17.25 1.19 -0.60
CA SER A 191 18.23 0.13 -0.81
C SER A 191 18.70 -0.44 0.53
N GLY A 192 18.69 -1.77 0.62
CA GLY A 192 19.09 -2.47 1.84
C GLY A 192 20.59 -2.46 2.03
N LYS A 193 21.05 -2.29 3.28
CA LYS A 193 22.49 -2.34 3.62
C LYS A 193 23.07 -3.76 3.57
N SER A 194 22.31 -4.72 4.08
CA SER A 194 22.69 -6.14 4.17
C SER A 194 21.70 -7.07 3.46
N GLY A 195 20.74 -6.48 2.74
CA GLY A 195 19.66 -7.15 2.03
C GLY A 195 19.24 -6.35 0.81
N THR A 196 18.16 -6.78 0.16
CA THR A 196 17.72 -6.15 -1.09
C THR A 196 17.05 -4.78 -0.84
N ILE A 197 16.16 -4.69 0.15
CA ILE A 197 15.39 -3.48 0.45
C ILE A 197 15.28 -3.34 1.96
N ASP A 198 15.41 -2.11 2.46
CA ASP A 198 15.06 -1.75 3.83
C ASP A 198 13.70 -1.04 3.86
N TYR A 199 12.79 -1.54 4.71
CA TYR A 199 11.55 -0.86 5.05
C TYR A 199 11.78 0.12 6.21
N THR A 200 11.49 1.40 6.00
CA THR A 200 11.79 2.47 6.98
C THR A 200 10.54 3.07 7.64
N GLY A 201 9.38 2.41 7.49
CA GLY A 201 8.11 2.89 8.00
C GLY A 201 7.17 3.35 6.89
N SER A 202 6.17 4.16 7.21
CA SER A 202 5.14 4.55 6.25
C SER A 202 4.91 6.06 6.18
N ALA A 203 4.87 6.59 4.96
CA ALA A 203 4.58 7.97 4.65
C ALA A 203 3.12 8.29 4.94
N ILE A 204 2.87 9.35 5.69
CA ILE A 204 1.55 9.93 5.93
C ILE A 204 1.16 10.71 4.67
N ILE A 205 0.14 10.24 3.94
CA ILE A 205 -0.32 10.88 2.70
C ILE A 205 -1.67 11.57 2.92
N LYS A 206 -1.65 12.90 2.84
CA LYS A 206 -2.83 13.76 2.95
C LYS A 206 -3.12 14.45 1.63
N ASN A 207 -4.35 14.33 1.14
CA ASN A 207 -4.79 14.94 -0.13
C ASN A 207 -3.79 14.69 -1.29
N GLY A 208 -3.22 13.48 -1.35
CA GLY A 208 -2.25 13.08 -2.37
C GLY A 208 -0.82 13.56 -2.14
N ARG A 209 -0.50 14.23 -1.02
CA ARG A 209 0.87 14.68 -0.68
C ARG A 209 1.42 13.97 0.55
N MET A 210 2.70 13.65 0.54
CA MET A 210 3.44 13.18 1.71
C MET A 210 3.67 14.35 2.68
N VAL A 211 3.14 14.23 3.90
CA VAL A 211 3.17 15.29 4.94
C VAL A 211 3.87 14.85 6.23
N GLY A 212 4.31 13.60 6.31
CA GLY A 212 4.99 13.05 7.47
C GLY A 212 5.31 11.57 7.27
N GLN A 213 5.85 10.92 8.31
CA GLN A 213 6.19 9.51 8.28
C GLN A 213 6.03 8.90 9.68
N ILE A 214 5.55 7.67 9.72
CA ILE A 214 5.46 6.83 10.93
C ILE A 214 6.51 5.72 10.85
N THR A 215 7.03 5.27 11.98
CA THR A 215 8.06 4.21 12.05
C THR A 215 7.46 2.83 11.74
N PRO A 216 8.27 1.78 11.51
CA PRO A 216 7.78 0.41 11.38
C PRO A 216 6.94 -0.07 12.58
N GLU A 217 7.33 0.30 13.79
CA GLU A 217 6.63 -0.05 15.03
C GLU A 217 5.28 0.66 15.11
N GLU A 218 5.23 1.96 14.82
CA GLU A 218 3.99 2.73 14.71
C GLU A 218 3.09 2.20 13.59
N THR A 219 3.67 1.74 12.48
CA THR A 219 2.93 1.15 11.35
C THR A 219 2.32 -0.19 11.73
N LEU A 220 3.02 -1.01 12.53
CA LEU A 220 2.44 -2.23 13.12
C LEU A 220 1.19 -1.90 13.93
N LEU A 221 1.27 -0.90 14.82
CA LEU A 221 0.14 -0.47 15.62
C LEU A 221 -1.00 0.09 14.76
N PHE A 222 -0.68 0.92 13.76
CA PHE A 222 -1.62 1.42 12.76
C PHE A 222 -2.36 0.27 12.05
N ASN A 223 -1.64 -0.79 11.66
CA ASN A 223 -2.20 -1.98 11.05
C ASN A 223 -3.11 -2.72 12.04
N SER A 224 -2.67 -2.91 13.28
CA SER A 224 -3.46 -3.55 14.33
C SER A 224 -4.77 -2.82 14.60
N VAL A 225 -4.73 -1.49 14.76
CA VAL A 225 -5.90 -0.66 15.03
C VAL A 225 -6.88 -0.66 13.86
N ASN A 226 -6.39 -0.67 12.62
CA ASN A 226 -7.23 -0.77 11.42
C ASN A 226 -7.78 -2.18 11.16
N GLY A 227 -7.51 -3.15 12.04
CA GLY A 227 -7.95 -4.54 11.88
C GLY A 227 -7.23 -5.27 10.74
N LEU A 228 -6.09 -4.76 10.28
CA LEU A 228 -5.21 -5.47 9.36
C LEU A 228 -4.45 -6.54 10.16
N GLY A 229 -4.22 -7.70 9.56
CA GLY A 229 -3.54 -8.80 10.25
C GLY A 229 -2.12 -8.41 10.61
N THR A 230 -1.76 -8.53 11.90
CA THR A 230 -0.40 -8.24 12.41
C THR A 230 0.33 -9.49 12.91
N GLN A 231 -0.05 -10.66 12.41
CA GLN A 231 0.41 -11.96 12.88
C GLN A 231 1.87 -12.22 12.52
N GLY A 232 2.59 -12.94 13.37
CA GLY A 232 3.95 -13.42 13.07
C GLY A 232 5.07 -12.47 13.49
N LYS A 233 4.75 -11.28 14.04
CA LYS A 233 5.77 -10.36 14.55
C LYS A 233 6.06 -10.60 16.02
N ILE A 234 7.35 -10.63 16.37
CA ILE A 234 7.83 -10.61 17.75
C ILE A 234 7.90 -9.14 18.20
N GLU A 235 7.20 -8.83 19.28
CA GLU A 235 7.28 -7.59 20.03
C GLU A 235 8.22 -7.82 21.22
N VAL A 236 9.30 -7.04 21.28
CA VAL A 236 10.34 -7.17 22.31
C VAL A 236 10.10 -6.10 23.37
N MET A 237 10.01 -6.53 24.63
CA MET A 237 9.82 -5.67 25.79
C MET A 237 11.00 -5.83 26.76
N ASN A 238 10.92 -5.17 27.91
CA ASN A 238 12.00 -5.20 28.89
C ASN A 238 12.21 -6.60 29.45
N ASN A 239 11.11 -7.24 29.89
CA ASN A 239 11.17 -8.53 30.59
C ASN A 239 10.73 -9.73 29.73
N ALA A 240 10.14 -9.51 28.55
CA ALA A 240 9.73 -10.61 27.68
C ALA A 240 9.68 -10.21 26.19
N SER A 241 9.76 -11.21 25.33
CA SER A 241 9.46 -11.11 23.91
C SER A 241 8.19 -11.91 23.62
N VAL A 242 7.24 -11.31 22.91
CA VAL A 242 5.94 -11.94 22.62
C VAL A 242 5.68 -11.98 21.12
N LEU A 243 5.20 -13.12 20.62
CA LEU A 243 4.76 -13.31 19.24
C LEU A 243 3.28 -12.94 19.12
N ILE A 244 2.93 -12.04 18.21
CA ILE A 244 1.54 -11.70 17.91
C ILE A 244 0.91 -12.83 17.09
N LEU A 245 -0.12 -13.47 17.63
CA LEU A 245 -0.87 -14.55 16.99
C LEU A 245 -2.09 -14.02 16.23
N SER A 246 -2.78 -13.02 16.79
CA SER A 246 -3.87 -12.32 16.11
C SER A 246 -4.24 -11.04 16.83
N ASN A 247 -4.92 -10.14 16.11
CA ASN A 247 -5.46 -8.89 16.60
C ASN A 247 -6.93 -8.75 16.22
N SER A 248 -7.70 -8.07 17.07
CA SER A 248 -9.08 -7.67 16.77
C SER A 248 -9.33 -6.31 17.40
N THR A 249 -10.04 -5.44 16.68
CA THR A 249 -10.30 -4.07 17.12
C THR A 249 -11.79 -3.79 17.10
N ARG A 250 -12.29 -3.18 18.18
CA ARG A 250 -13.64 -2.62 18.26
C ARG A 250 -13.57 -1.12 18.49
N HIS A 251 -14.55 -0.41 17.92
CA HIS A 251 -14.64 1.04 18.05
C HIS A 251 -16.01 1.42 18.57
N ARG A 252 -16.05 2.37 19.49
CA ARG A 252 -17.29 3.03 19.92
C ARG A 252 -17.13 4.53 19.78
N SER A 253 -17.93 5.13 18.92
CA SER A 253 -17.91 6.56 18.63
C SER A 253 -19.15 7.26 19.19
N ARG A 254 -18.94 8.41 19.81
CA ARG A 254 -19.98 9.28 20.37
C ARG A 254 -19.65 10.73 20.08
N LEU A 255 -20.68 11.54 19.80
CA LEU A 255 -20.55 12.98 19.67
C LEU A 255 -21.32 13.61 20.83
N VAL A 256 -20.64 14.35 21.70
CA VAL A 256 -21.26 14.99 22.88
C VAL A 256 -20.87 16.46 22.88
N HIS A 257 -21.87 17.35 22.84
CA HIS A 257 -21.65 18.81 22.74
C HIS A 257 -20.64 19.19 21.64
N ASN A 258 -20.77 18.57 20.46
CA ASN A 258 -19.89 18.75 19.30
C ASN A 258 -18.41 18.34 19.50
N ILE A 259 -18.11 17.57 20.55
CA ILE A 259 -16.79 16.99 20.81
C ILE A 259 -16.82 15.50 20.42
N PRO A 260 -15.96 15.05 19.48
CA PRO A 260 -15.86 13.64 19.13
C PRO A 260 -15.19 12.85 20.25
N TYR A 261 -15.79 11.73 20.63
CA TYR A 261 -15.21 10.74 21.56
C TYR A 261 -15.10 9.40 20.85
N LEU A 262 -13.93 8.79 20.90
CA LEU A 262 -13.65 7.50 20.29
C LEU A 262 -12.96 6.57 21.29
N ASP A 263 -13.65 5.52 21.68
CA ASP A 263 -13.06 4.41 22.42
C ASP A 263 -12.62 3.34 21.42
N ILE A 264 -11.33 2.98 21.47
CA ILE A 264 -10.72 1.93 20.66
C ILE A 264 -10.34 0.79 21.60
N GLU A 265 -10.91 -0.39 21.40
CA GLU A 265 -10.56 -1.59 22.14
C GLU A 265 -9.78 -2.55 21.23
N LEU A 266 -8.48 -2.68 21.49
CA LEU A 266 -7.58 -3.57 20.76
C LEU A 266 -7.32 -4.83 21.60
N THR A 267 -7.79 -5.97 21.12
CA THR A 267 -7.47 -7.28 21.70
C THR A 267 -6.33 -7.92 20.93
N LEU A 268 -5.24 -8.27 21.62
CA LEU A 268 -4.09 -8.95 21.05
C LEU A 268 -3.95 -10.33 21.66
N LYS A 269 -3.98 -11.37 20.83
CA LYS A 269 -3.60 -12.71 21.25
C LYS A 269 -2.11 -12.88 21.00
N VAL A 270 -1.36 -13.27 22.03
CA VAL A 270 0.10 -13.37 21.97
C VAL A 270 0.58 -14.70 22.54
N SER A 271 1.75 -15.16 22.09
CA SER A 271 2.51 -16.24 22.72
C SER A 271 3.79 -15.64 23.30
N ILE A 272 4.18 -16.06 24.50
CA ILE A 272 5.51 -15.73 25.01
C ILE A 272 6.54 -16.53 24.19
N VAL A 273 7.63 -15.87 23.81
CA VAL A 273 8.75 -16.47 23.08
C VAL A 273 9.95 -16.62 24.00
N GLU A 274 10.27 -15.54 24.72
CA GLU A 274 11.41 -15.46 25.61
C GLU A 274 11.06 -14.59 26.81
N THR A 275 11.68 -14.87 27.95
CA THR A 275 11.58 -14.05 29.16
C THR A 275 12.97 -13.79 29.73
N LYS A 276 13.14 -12.64 30.37
CA LYS A 276 14.32 -12.34 31.19
C LYS A 276 13.95 -12.55 32.66
N GLY A 277 14.57 -13.53 33.30
CA GLY A 277 14.21 -13.95 34.65
C GLY A 277 12.87 -14.68 34.69
N THR A 278 12.05 -14.40 35.70
CA THR A 278 10.76 -15.07 35.93
C THR A 278 9.61 -14.06 36.07
N PRO A 279 9.34 -13.24 35.05
CA PRO A 279 8.29 -12.24 35.10
C PRO A 279 6.91 -12.91 35.21
N THR A 280 6.02 -12.33 36.00
CA THR A 280 4.64 -12.81 36.06
C THR A 280 3.91 -12.48 34.76
N THR A 281 2.93 -13.32 34.38
CA THR A 281 2.04 -13.03 33.24
C THR A 281 1.39 -11.65 33.35
N LYS A 282 1.07 -11.18 34.56
CA LYS A 282 0.51 -9.84 34.77
C LYS A 282 1.50 -8.75 34.35
N LEU A 283 2.75 -8.85 34.78
CA LEU A 283 3.80 -7.90 34.41
C LEU A 283 4.00 -7.81 32.89
N ILE A 284 4.03 -8.96 32.20
CA ILE A 284 4.16 -9.01 30.73
C ILE A 284 2.98 -8.30 30.04
N LYS A 285 1.76 -8.50 30.55
CA LYS A 285 0.57 -7.82 30.01
C LYS A 285 0.64 -6.31 30.23
N ASP A 286 0.99 -5.89 31.44
CA ASP A 286 1.09 -4.48 31.81
C ASP A 286 2.18 -3.77 30.98
N GLU A 287 3.35 -4.39 30.78
CA GLU A 287 4.40 -3.89 29.89
C GLU A 287 3.94 -3.75 28.44
N LEU A 288 3.28 -4.77 27.91
CA LEU A 288 2.77 -4.72 26.54
C LEU A 288 1.73 -3.62 26.37
N GLN A 289 0.87 -3.41 27.37
CA GLN A 289 -0.09 -2.32 27.37
C GLN A 289 0.63 -0.97 27.37
N GLU A 290 1.61 -0.78 28.27
CA GLU A 290 2.34 0.47 28.39
C GLU A 290 3.08 0.83 27.09
N VAL A 291 3.84 -0.11 26.52
CA VAL A 291 4.60 0.08 25.27
C VAL A 291 3.66 0.47 24.12
N LEU A 292 2.52 -0.19 23.99
CA LEU A 292 1.56 0.10 22.91
C LEU A 292 0.79 1.40 23.14
N LEU A 293 0.51 1.79 24.38
CA LEU A 293 -0.12 3.07 24.71
C LEU A 293 0.82 4.24 24.41
N GLN A 294 2.07 4.18 24.86
CA GLN A 294 3.08 5.21 24.55
C GLN A 294 3.28 5.34 23.02
N ARG A 295 3.35 4.21 22.32
CA ARG A 295 3.44 4.20 20.84
C ARG A 295 2.19 4.80 20.18
N PHE A 296 1.00 4.57 20.75
CA PHE A 296 -0.23 5.17 20.25
C PHE A 296 -0.23 6.68 20.42
N GLU A 297 0.24 7.20 21.55
CA GLU A 297 0.38 8.63 21.81
C GLU A 297 1.30 9.28 20.77
N HIS A 298 2.50 8.73 20.55
CA HIS A 298 3.43 9.24 19.54
C HIS A 298 2.84 9.20 18.11
N LEU A 299 2.16 8.10 17.74
CA LEU A 299 1.47 7.99 16.47
C LEU A 299 0.37 9.05 16.32
N PHE A 300 -0.43 9.26 17.37
CA PHE A 300 -1.53 10.21 17.35
C PHE A 300 -1.03 11.67 17.30
N ASP A 301 0.08 11.97 17.98
CA ASP A 301 0.73 13.28 17.89
C ASP A 301 1.21 13.59 16.46
N LYS A 302 1.79 12.61 15.76
CA LYS A 302 2.16 12.75 14.34
C LYS A 302 0.94 12.97 13.44
N ILE A 303 -0.17 12.28 13.71
CA ILE A 303 -1.47 12.46 13.02
C ILE A 303 -1.99 13.90 13.21
N LEU A 304 -1.93 14.41 14.43
CA LEU A 304 -2.35 15.78 14.77
C LEU A 304 -1.43 16.82 14.11
N ALA A 305 -0.11 16.66 14.22
CA ALA A 305 0.88 17.58 13.66
C ALA A 305 0.80 17.66 12.12
N SER A 306 0.64 16.51 11.46
CA SER A 306 0.46 16.44 10.01
C SER A 306 -0.95 16.82 9.54
N LYS A 307 -1.89 17.03 10.46
CA LYS A 307 -3.30 17.31 10.20
C LYS A 307 -3.90 16.28 9.24
N ALA A 308 -3.58 14.99 9.42
CA ALA A 308 -3.92 13.90 8.51
C ALA A 308 -4.52 12.72 9.28
N ASP A 309 -5.69 12.22 8.86
CA ASP A 309 -6.42 11.14 9.51
C ASP A 309 -6.13 9.78 8.85
N ILE A 310 -4.90 9.28 9.03
CA ILE A 310 -4.52 7.98 8.44
C ILE A 310 -5.23 6.80 9.11
N LEU A 311 -5.61 6.92 10.39
CA LEU A 311 -6.43 5.92 11.10
C LEU A 311 -7.88 5.89 10.59
N GLY A 312 -8.30 6.88 9.79
CA GLY A 312 -9.65 6.98 9.25
C GLY A 312 -10.72 7.12 10.32
N VAL A 313 -10.39 7.70 11.48
CA VAL A 313 -11.30 7.79 12.63
C VAL A 313 -12.51 8.66 12.34
N GLY A 314 -12.39 9.64 11.43
CA GLY A 314 -13.50 10.45 10.96
C GLY A 314 -14.60 9.66 10.28
N GLN A 315 -14.31 8.46 9.75
CA GLN A 315 -15.34 7.59 9.16
C GLN A 315 -16.44 7.24 10.18
N TYR A 316 -16.10 7.11 11.47
CA TYR A 316 -17.05 6.77 12.53
C TYR A 316 -17.99 7.93 12.93
N PHE A 317 -17.78 9.12 12.35
CA PHE A 317 -18.58 10.32 12.60
C PHE A 317 -19.37 10.77 11.37
N ARG A 318 -19.28 10.06 10.25
CA ARG A 318 -20.00 10.41 9.01
C ARG A 318 -21.51 10.35 9.13
N ASN A 319 -22.04 9.59 10.09
CA ASN A 319 -23.45 9.52 10.43
C ASN A 319 -23.86 10.43 11.60
N LYS A 320 -22.91 11.20 12.17
CA LYS A 320 -23.13 12.08 13.32
C LYS A 320 -22.91 13.56 12.99
N LEU A 321 -22.21 13.85 11.90
CA LEU A 321 -21.90 15.19 11.44
C LEU A 321 -22.38 15.38 9.99
N PRO A 322 -22.92 16.55 9.63
CA PRO A 322 -23.28 16.85 8.25
C PRO A 322 -22.03 16.99 7.38
N ARG A 323 -22.21 16.83 6.05
CA ARG A 323 -21.09 16.84 5.10
C ARG A 323 -20.27 18.14 5.11
N SER A 324 -20.92 19.29 5.36
CA SER A 324 -20.28 20.61 5.49
C SER A 324 -19.36 20.72 6.71
N GLU A 325 -19.67 20.00 7.79
CA GLU A 325 -18.80 19.94 8.96
C GLU A 325 -17.68 18.93 8.75
N LEU A 326 -17.98 17.80 8.08
CA LEU A 326 -16.98 16.80 7.74
C LEU A 326 -15.85 17.36 6.87
N SER A 327 -16.11 18.35 5.98
CA SER A 327 -15.03 18.98 5.20
C SER A 327 -13.97 19.66 6.06
N HIS A 328 -14.31 20.02 7.29
CA HIS A 328 -13.43 20.62 8.29
C HIS A 328 -13.01 19.61 9.37
N TRP A 329 -13.24 18.30 9.17
CA TRP A 329 -12.92 17.24 10.14
C TRP A 329 -11.49 17.35 10.69
N ARG A 330 -10.50 17.49 9.81
CA ARG A 330 -9.07 17.51 10.16
C ARG A 330 -8.67 18.75 10.96
N THR A 331 -9.39 19.86 10.83
CA THR A 331 -9.05 21.14 11.48
C THR A 331 -9.87 21.37 12.74
N ASP A 332 -11.16 21.06 12.71
CA ASP A 332 -12.10 21.52 13.73
C ASP A 332 -12.47 20.42 14.71
N TYR A 333 -12.39 19.14 14.30
CA TYR A 333 -12.88 18.00 15.07
C TYR A 333 -11.75 17.09 15.54
N LEU A 334 -10.87 16.66 14.63
CA LEU A 334 -9.76 15.76 14.93
C LEU A 334 -8.86 16.28 16.07
N PRO A 335 -8.47 17.58 16.12
CA PRO A 335 -7.63 18.08 17.22
C PRO A 335 -8.31 18.16 18.59
N ARG A 336 -9.66 18.25 18.61
CA ARG A 336 -10.44 18.29 19.85
C ARG A 336 -10.96 16.93 20.28
N MET A 337 -10.78 15.91 19.43
CA MET A 337 -11.28 14.56 19.70
C MET A 337 -10.64 14.00 20.96
N LYS A 338 -11.47 13.34 21.77
CA LYS A 338 -11.00 12.53 22.90
C LYS A 338 -10.93 11.08 22.45
N VAL A 339 -9.71 10.60 22.20
CA VAL A 339 -9.45 9.21 21.85
C VAL A 339 -8.92 8.46 23.05
N LYS A 340 -9.45 7.26 23.29
CA LYS A 340 -8.98 6.36 24.34
C LYS A 340 -8.69 4.99 23.73
N LEU A 341 -7.42 4.59 23.72
CA LEU A 341 -7.02 3.24 23.39
C LEU A 341 -7.05 2.38 24.66
N LYS A 342 -7.72 1.22 24.59
CA LYS A 342 -7.65 0.15 25.58
C LYS A 342 -7.04 -1.07 24.91
N VAL A 343 -5.88 -1.50 25.39
CA VAL A 343 -5.22 -2.72 24.91
C VAL A 343 -5.57 -3.86 25.86
N ASN A 344 -6.03 -4.99 25.32
CA ASN A 344 -6.35 -6.20 26.08
C ASN A 344 -5.47 -7.37 25.59
N PRO A 345 -4.29 -7.59 26.19
CA PRO A 345 -3.46 -8.73 25.84
C PRO A 345 -4.02 -10.04 26.40
N VAL A 346 -4.07 -11.06 25.55
CA VAL A 346 -4.47 -12.43 25.88
C VAL A 346 -3.29 -13.35 25.57
N ILE A 347 -2.59 -13.79 26.61
CA ILE A 347 -1.51 -14.77 26.47
C ILE A 347 -2.16 -16.14 26.23
N GLN A 348 -1.87 -16.77 25.08
CA GLN A 348 -2.43 -18.07 24.70
C GLN A 348 -1.51 -19.25 25.02
N ASN A 349 -0.19 -19.02 25.01
CA ASN A 349 0.80 -20.02 25.36
C ASN A 349 2.05 -19.31 25.91
N GLU A 350 2.76 -19.97 26.81
CA GLU A 350 4.07 -19.53 27.29
C GLU A 350 5.19 -19.94 26.33
N GLY A 351 4.87 -20.68 25.25
CA GLY A 351 5.86 -21.31 24.38
C GLY A 351 6.38 -22.62 24.98
N ASN A 352 7.37 -23.25 24.34
CA ASN A 352 8.07 -24.41 24.91
C ASN A 352 9.05 -23.98 26.04
N LEU A 353 8.58 -23.18 27.00
CA LEU A 353 9.38 -22.79 28.17
C LEU A 353 9.50 -23.91 29.22
N LYS A 354 8.90 -25.08 28.99
CA LYS A 354 9.12 -26.30 29.78
C LYS A 354 10.09 -27.25 29.09
N LEU A 355 11.38 -27.04 29.33
CA LEU A 355 12.39 -28.08 29.35
C LEU A 355 13.05 -28.04 30.74
N SER A 356 12.34 -28.52 31.75
CA SER A 356 12.87 -29.04 33.01
C SER A 356 11.77 -29.77 33.76
#